data_AF-A0A0N0PC77-F1
#
_entry.id   AF-A0A0N0PC77-F1
#
_cell.length_a   1.000
_cell.length_b   1.000
_cell.length_c   1.000
_cell.angle_alpha   90.00
_cell.angle_beta   90.00
_cell.angle_gamma   90.00
#
_symmetry.space_group_name_H-M   'P 1'
#
loop_
_entity.id
_entity.type
_entity.pdbx_description
1 polymer ?
#
loop_
_entity_poly.entity_id
_entity_poly.type
_entity_poly.pdbx_seq_one_letter_code
_entity_poly.pdbx_strand_id
1 'polypeptide(L)'
;MHKGYTYYQHVGSRMFYCSKRKSGCLARIKLGKDETIRYKFIPSSKVKGKQWILCEKYTYAQHMYGLLYYCTRKNSGCKARIKLNKHGNVTAYDPCHLHEPPLYYVTSKGKYVKL
;
A
#
# COMPACT_ATOMS: atom_id res chain seq x y z
N MET A 1 3.85 6.46 -18.56
CA MET A 1 4.20 5.11 -18.04
C MET A 1 5.27 5.29 -16.97
N HIS A 2 5.10 4.73 -15.76
CA HIS A 2 6.20 4.66 -14.78
C HIS A 2 6.44 3.19 -14.45
N LYS A 3 7.60 2.65 -14.85
CA LYS A 3 8.03 1.26 -14.58
C LYS A 3 7.06 0.16 -15.02
N GLY A 4 6.45 0.31 -16.20
CA GLY A 4 5.61 -0.72 -16.83
C GLY A 4 4.15 -0.77 -16.39
N TYR A 5 3.68 0.16 -15.55
CA TYR A 5 2.27 0.28 -15.16
C TYR A 5 1.67 1.57 -15.72
N THR A 6 0.47 1.46 -16.30
CA THR A 6 -0.30 2.60 -16.83
C THR A 6 -1.22 3.10 -15.72
N TYR A 7 -0.98 4.33 -15.25
CA TYR A 7 -1.85 4.98 -14.28
C TYR A 7 -2.67 6.04 -15.00
N TYR A 8 -3.95 6.13 -14.68
CA TYR A 8 -4.77 7.28 -15.06
C TYR A 8 -4.71 8.29 -13.92
N GLN A 9 -4.15 9.46 -14.19
CA GLN A 9 -4.22 10.59 -13.28
C GLN A 9 -5.57 11.29 -13.47
N HIS A 10 -6.27 11.56 -12.39
CA HIS A 10 -7.42 12.45 -12.48
C HIS A 10 -6.92 13.87 -12.75
N VAL A 11 -7.52 14.56 -13.72
CA VAL A 11 -7.11 15.91 -14.13
C VAL A 11 -7.05 16.84 -12.89
N GLY A 12 -5.94 17.56 -12.74
CA GLY A 12 -5.69 18.49 -11.62
C GLY A 12 -5.46 17.84 -10.25
N SER A 13 -5.43 16.50 -10.15
CA SER A 13 -5.31 15.77 -8.89
C SER A 13 -4.00 15.00 -8.78
N ARG A 14 -3.49 14.83 -7.55
CA ARG A 14 -2.36 13.93 -7.25
C ARG A 14 -2.81 12.49 -6.99
N MET A 15 -4.05 12.17 -7.36
CA MET A 15 -4.63 10.83 -7.26
C MET A 15 -4.48 10.10 -8.59
N PHE A 16 -3.85 8.93 -8.53
CA PHE A 16 -3.64 8.05 -9.65
C PHE A 16 -4.42 6.75 -9.43
N TYR A 17 -5.10 6.30 -10.48
CA TYR A 17 -5.86 5.07 -10.49
C TYR A 17 -5.14 4.02 -11.33
N CYS A 18 -5.18 2.77 -10.86
CA CYS A 18 -4.67 1.64 -11.63
C CYS A 18 -5.48 1.50 -12.93
N SER A 19 -4.81 1.30 -14.08
CA SER A 19 -5.49 1.05 -15.37
C SER A 19 -6.40 -0.18 -15.34
N LYS A 20 -6.12 -1.14 -14.46
CA LYS A 20 -6.96 -2.33 -14.22
C LYS A 20 -8.22 -2.04 -13.41
N ARG A 21 -8.57 -0.78 -13.17
CA ARG A 21 -9.82 -0.42 -12.48
C ARG A 21 -11.05 -0.98 -13.20
N LYS A 22 -11.04 -0.99 -14.54
CA LYS A 22 -12.12 -1.60 -15.34
C LYS A 22 -12.28 -3.11 -15.09
N SER A 23 -11.21 -3.80 -14.70
CA SER A 23 -11.25 -5.22 -14.30
C SER A 23 -11.39 -5.42 -12.78
N GLY A 24 -11.91 -4.43 -12.05
CA GLY A 24 -12.19 -4.53 -10.61
C GLY A 24 -11.04 -4.16 -9.67
N CYS A 25 -9.93 -3.59 -10.16
CA CYS A 25 -8.86 -3.13 -9.27
C CYS A 25 -9.29 -1.89 -8.45
N LEU A 26 -9.24 -1.99 -7.12
CA LEU A 26 -9.71 -0.96 -6.19
C LEU A 26 -8.63 0.05 -5.78
N ALA A 27 -7.50 -0.03 -6.47
CA ALA A 27 -6.30 0.59 -5.97
C ALA A 27 -6.08 2.01 -6.48
N ARG A 28 -5.52 2.82 -5.58
CA ARG A 28 -5.30 4.25 -5.77
C ARG A 28 -3.93 4.63 -5.18
N ILE A 29 -3.28 5.62 -5.76
CA ILE A 29 -2.06 6.23 -5.24
C ILE A 29 -2.32 7.71 -5.04
N LYS A 30 -2.07 8.22 -3.84
CA LYS A 30 -1.96 9.65 -3.58
C LYS A 30 -0.49 10.04 -3.42
N LEU A 31 0.02 10.84 -4.35
CA LEU A 31 1.38 11.35 -4.25
C LEU A 31 1.46 12.57 -3.31
N GLY A 32 2.62 12.69 -2.64
CA GLY A 32 3.02 13.88 -1.90
C GLY A 32 3.21 15.11 -2.79
N LYS A 33 3.48 16.27 -2.19
CA LYS A 33 3.87 17.49 -2.93
C LYS A 33 5.17 17.28 -3.71
N ASP A 34 6.03 16.44 -3.17
CA ASP A 34 7.32 15.96 -3.62
C ASP A 34 7.24 14.74 -4.55
N GLU A 35 6.03 14.41 -5.04
CA GLU A 35 5.78 13.27 -5.94
C GLU A 35 6.14 11.88 -5.37
N THR A 36 6.33 11.79 -4.06
CA THR A 36 6.62 10.52 -3.37
C THR A 36 5.35 9.82 -2.87
N ILE A 37 5.42 8.49 -2.76
CA ILE A 37 4.35 7.68 -2.14
C ILE A 37 4.51 7.74 -0.63
N ARG A 38 3.47 8.22 0.06
CA ARG A 38 3.46 8.32 1.52
C ARG A 38 2.92 7.05 2.15
N TYR A 39 3.60 6.60 3.19
CA TYR A 39 3.19 5.44 3.98
C TYR A 39 3.61 5.62 5.44
N LYS A 40 3.14 4.75 6.33
CA LYS A 40 3.61 4.69 7.72
C LYS A 40 3.78 3.26 8.20
N PHE A 41 4.68 3.06 9.15
CA PHE A 41 4.76 1.80 9.86
C PHE A 41 3.69 1.76 10.96
N ILE A 42 2.97 0.65 11.02
CA ILE A 42 2.04 0.33 12.10
C ILE A 42 2.45 -0.99 12.74
N PRO A 43 2.21 -1.20 14.05
CA PRO A 43 2.41 -2.49 14.67
C PRO A 43 1.58 -3.58 13.96
N SER A 44 2.18 -4.74 13.76
CA SER A 44 1.45 -5.93 13.28
C SER A 44 0.46 -6.38 14.35
N SER A 45 -0.80 -6.54 13.97
CA SER A 45 -1.81 -7.12 14.88
C SER A 45 -1.65 -8.63 15.04
N LYS A 46 -0.86 -9.29 14.18
CA LYS A 46 -0.70 -10.76 14.16
C LYS A 46 0.58 -11.25 14.83
N VAL A 47 1.64 -10.44 14.82
CA VAL A 47 2.98 -10.87 15.26
C VAL A 47 3.61 -9.75 16.08
N LYS A 48 3.88 -10.03 17.36
CA LYS A 48 4.54 -9.08 18.28
C LYS A 48 5.93 -8.70 17.74
N GLY A 49 6.27 -7.42 17.83
CA GLY A 49 7.56 -6.89 17.37
C GLY A 49 7.71 -6.70 15.86
N LYS A 50 6.79 -7.21 15.03
CA LYS A 50 6.79 -6.90 13.57
C LYS A 50 5.95 -5.67 13.27
N GLN A 51 6.35 -4.96 12.21
CA GLN A 51 5.62 -3.80 11.69
C GLN A 51 5.09 -4.08 10.28
N TRP A 52 3.95 -3.48 9.97
CA TRP A 52 3.38 -3.44 8.63
C TRP A 52 3.48 -2.03 8.08
N ILE A 53 3.50 -1.92 6.75
CA ILE A 53 3.31 -0.65 6.08
C ILE A 53 1.81 -0.42 5.90
N LEU A 54 1.29 0.69 6.39
CA LEU A 54 0.00 1.23 5.98
C LEU A 54 0.25 2.26 4.86
N CYS A 55 -0.22 1.95 3.66
CA CYS A 55 -0.20 2.84 2.51
C CYS A 55 -1.63 3.00 2.01
N GLU A 56 -2.08 4.24 1.87
CA GLU A 56 -3.50 4.57 1.67
C GLU A 56 -4.40 3.96 2.76
N LYS A 57 -5.09 2.86 2.45
CA LYS A 57 -5.97 2.11 3.35
C LYS A 57 -5.60 0.63 3.44
N TYR A 58 -4.51 0.22 2.80
CA TYR A 58 -4.08 -1.17 2.71
C TYR A 58 -2.83 -1.40 3.55
N THR A 59 -2.73 -2.60 4.11
CA THR A 59 -1.58 -3.02 4.92
C THR A 59 -0.72 -4.00 4.17
N TYR A 60 0.59 -3.85 4.33
CA TYR A 60 1.60 -4.67 3.69
C TYR A 60 2.56 -5.24 4.74
N ALA A 61 2.77 -6.56 4.71
CA ALA A 61 3.71 -7.26 5.57
C ALA A 61 5.03 -7.49 4.85
N GLN A 62 6.13 -7.39 5.61
CA GLN A 62 7.47 -7.64 5.09
C GLN A 62 7.62 -9.08 4.63
N HIS A 63 8.21 -9.26 3.45
CA HIS A 63 8.59 -10.56 2.94
C HIS A 63 9.99 -10.93 3.46
N MET A 64 10.06 -11.95 4.31
CA MET A 64 11.30 -12.41 4.93
C MET A 64 12.05 -11.22 5.58
N TYR A 65 13.35 -11.06 5.29
CA TYR A 65 14.21 -10.00 5.81
C TYR A 65 14.51 -8.90 4.76
N GLY A 66 13.74 -8.85 3.67
CA GLY A 66 13.98 -7.94 2.57
C GLY A 66 13.26 -6.59 2.69
N LEU A 67 13.48 -5.73 1.70
CA LEU A 67 12.77 -4.45 1.56
C LEU A 67 11.49 -4.56 0.72
N LEU A 68 11.02 -5.80 0.50
CA LEU A 68 9.81 -6.11 -0.26
C LEU A 68 8.67 -6.41 0.70
N TYR A 69 7.54 -5.75 0.51
CA TYR A 69 6.35 -5.86 1.34
C TYR A 69 5.18 -6.26 0.46
N TYR A 70 4.44 -7.31 0.84
CA TYR A 70 3.24 -7.75 0.13
C TYR A 70 2.00 -7.36 0.92
N CYS A 71 0.88 -7.16 0.24
CA CYS A 71 -0.41 -6.99 0.89
C CYS A 71 -0.64 -8.10 1.92
N THR A 72 -1.18 -7.76 3.08
CA THR A 72 -1.50 -8.73 4.15
C THR A 72 -2.52 -9.80 3.72
N ARG A 73 -3.25 -9.58 2.62
CA ARG A 73 -4.13 -10.55 1.96
C ARG A 73 -3.48 -11.29 0.78
N LYS A 74 -2.15 -11.34 0.71
CA LYS A 74 -1.41 -12.09 -0.33
C LYS A 74 -1.88 -13.55 -0.44
N ASN A 75 -2.08 -14.21 0.70
CA ASN A 75 -2.54 -15.60 0.73
C ASN A 75 -3.99 -15.78 0.26
N SER A 76 -4.76 -14.70 0.12
CA SER A 76 -6.10 -14.67 -0.48
C SER A 76 -6.05 -14.28 -1.97
N GLY A 77 -4.88 -14.33 -2.61
CA GLY A 77 -4.71 -14.04 -4.04
C GLY A 77 -4.36 -12.60 -4.39
N CYS A 78 -4.19 -11.70 -3.40
CA CYS A 78 -3.78 -10.33 -3.67
C CYS A 78 -2.31 -10.23 -4.13
N LYS A 79 -2.05 -9.49 -5.21
CA LYS A 79 -0.70 -9.34 -5.80
C LYS A 79 -0.04 -8.00 -5.46
N ALA A 80 -0.74 -7.08 -4.79
CA ALA A 80 -0.20 -5.77 -4.44
C ALA A 80 1.06 -5.86 -3.57
N ARG A 81 2.04 -5.00 -3.87
CA ARG A 81 3.36 -4.98 -3.21
C ARG A 81 4.03 -3.62 -3.23
N ILE A 82 4.89 -3.38 -2.24
CA ILE A 82 5.73 -2.19 -2.11
C ILE A 82 7.18 -2.66 -1.98
N LYS A 83 8.09 -2.08 -2.75
CA LYS A 83 9.54 -2.25 -2.56
C LYS A 83 10.13 -0.94 -2.07
N LEU A 84 10.80 -0.98 -0.92
CA LEU A 84 11.56 0.14 -0.39
C LEU A 84 13.03 0.05 -0.81
N ASN A 85 13.77 1.16 -0.73
CA ASN A 85 15.24 1.13 -0.66
C ASN A 85 15.72 1.15 0.80
N LYS A 86 17.04 1.13 0.99
CA LYS A 86 17.68 1.18 2.32
C LYS A 86 17.36 2.46 3.11
N HIS A 87 16.94 3.53 2.43
CA HIS A 87 16.54 4.80 3.03
C HIS A 87 15.02 4.88 3.32
N GLY A 88 14.26 3.82 3.06
CA GLY A 88 12.80 3.81 3.22
C GLY A 88 12.01 4.43 2.07
N ASN A 89 12.66 4.86 0.98
CA ASN A 89 11.92 5.42 -0.16
C ASN A 89 11.30 4.30 -1.01
N VAL A 90 10.07 4.52 -1.49
CA VAL A 90 9.38 3.58 -2.37
C VAL A 90 10.06 3.56 -3.74
N THR A 91 10.70 2.43 -4.07
CA THR A 91 11.37 2.22 -5.37
C THR A 91 10.49 1.49 -6.37
N ALA A 92 9.53 0.70 -5.90
CA ALA A 92 8.51 0.11 -6.75
C ALA A 92 7.20 -0.03 -5.97
N TYR A 93 6.08 0.21 -6.65
CA TYR A 93 4.76 0.08 -6.08
C TYR A 93 3.84 -0.57 -7.10
N ASP A 94 3.28 -1.71 -6.72
CA ASP A 94 2.18 -2.36 -7.42
C ASP A 94 0.95 -2.26 -6.52
N PRO A 95 0.02 -1.35 -6.82
CA PRO A 95 -1.17 -1.17 -6.04
C PRO A 95 -2.22 -2.26 -6.26
N CYS A 96 -2.08 -3.20 -7.19
CA CYS A 96 -3.21 -4.01 -7.67
C CYS A 96 -3.92 -4.84 -6.58
N HIS A 97 -5.05 -4.32 -6.07
CA HIS A 97 -5.91 -4.95 -5.08
C HIS A 97 -7.24 -5.38 -5.72
N LEU A 98 -7.57 -6.66 -5.59
CA LEU A 98 -8.85 -7.25 -6.01
C LEU A 98 -9.76 -7.53 -4.80
N HIS A 99 -9.59 -6.77 -3.73
CA HIS A 99 -10.37 -6.89 -2.52
C HIS A 99 -10.50 -5.54 -1.85
N GLU A 100 -11.57 -5.36 -1.08
CA GLU A 100 -11.77 -4.14 -0.30
C GLU A 100 -10.67 -3.95 0.77
N PRO A 101 -10.34 -2.68 1.12
CA PRO A 101 -9.45 -2.39 2.24
C PRO A 101 -9.94 -3.06 3.52
N PRO A 102 -9.06 -3.55 4.39
CA PRO A 102 -9.48 -3.98 5.71
C PRO A 102 -10.01 -2.79 6.52
N LEU A 103 -11.02 -3.05 7.36
CA LEU A 103 -11.53 -2.05 8.28
C LEU A 103 -10.59 -1.92 9.48
N TYR A 104 -10.31 -0.68 9.88
CA TYR A 104 -9.50 -0.36 11.04
C TYR A 104 -10.21 0.75 11.82
N TYR A 105 -10.18 0.66 13.15
CA TYR A 105 -10.41 1.84 13.98
C TYR A 105 -9.06 2.43 14.41
N VAL A 106 -9.01 3.76 14.46
CA VAL A 106 -7.84 4.50 14.95
C VAL A 106 -8.13 4.85 16.40
N THR A 107 -7.29 4.39 17.32
CA THR A 107 -7.43 4.75 18.74
C THR A 107 -7.17 6.25 18.95
N SER A 108 -7.59 6.79 20.09
CA SER A 108 -7.26 8.17 20.50
C SER A 108 -5.75 8.47 20.51
N LYS A 109 -4.92 7.42 20.61
CA LYS A 109 -3.45 7.48 20.55
C LYS A 109 -2.88 7.29 19.13
N GLY A 110 -3.72 7.33 18.09
CA GLY A 110 -3.31 7.20 16.68
C GLY A 110 -2.92 5.79 16.25
N LYS A 111 -3.20 4.75 17.06
CA LYS A 111 -2.86 3.36 16.71
C LYS A 111 -3.95 2.74 15.85
N TYR A 112 -3.54 2.02 14.81
CA TYR A 112 -4.43 1.27 13.93
C TYR A 112 -4.70 -0.10 14.54
N VAL A 113 -5.95 -0.37 14.88
CA VAL A 113 -6.39 -1.68 15.31
C VAL A 113 -7.37 -2.21 14.26
N LYS A 114 -7.07 -3.41 13.76
CA LYS A 114 -7.89 -4.04 12.73
C LYS A 114 -9.21 -4.49 13.36
N LEU A 115 -10.32 -4.22 12.68
CA LEU A 115 -11.65 -4.76 12.99
C LEU A 115 -11.76 -6.20 12.48
#